data_AF-A0A8J3LLG0-F1
#
_entry.id   AF-A0A8J3LLG0-F1
#
_cell.length_a   1.000
_cell.length_b   1.000
_cell.length_c   1.000
_cell.angle_alpha   90.00
_cell.angle_beta   90.00
_cell.angle_gamma   90.00
#
_symmetry.space_group_name_H-M   'P 1'
#
loop_
_entity.id
_entity.type
_entity.pdbx_description
1 polymer ?
#
loop_
_entity_poly.entity_id
_entity_poly.type
_entity_poly.pdbx_seq_one_letter_code
_entity_poly.pdbx_strand_id
1 'polypeptide(L)'
;MNLNCNRHRAVMAMAAAGVLTALATSAPAFAAPDTETSEPQIAAGAANVVVPRTGLNSARGDKVVEMAYQELNSDRTMETPMGSNCNYYSSLWNKPCQAWCADFIKVVWKNAGVYDWQRLDSEAGTTARWARTYGRWHPGTAGIIPGAAVTYNSSGDPFVDSDHVGTFVGWVNGSPKVVSGNFNNQVYKHNLSYGTPIAGWADPS
;
A
#
# COMPACT_ATOMS: atom_id res chain seq x y z
N MET A 1 18.89 3.63 -10.50
CA MET A 1 17.66 2.91 -10.11
C MET A 1 16.60 3.27 -11.13
N ASN A 2 16.22 2.33 -12.02
CA ASN A 2 15.18 2.55 -13.03
C ASN A 2 13.86 2.04 -12.44
N LEU A 3 13.01 2.96 -11.99
CA LEU A 3 11.72 2.69 -11.32
C LEU A 3 10.53 3.24 -12.14
N ASN A 4 10.62 3.25 -13.48
CA ASN A 4 9.61 3.90 -14.31
C ASN A 4 8.56 2.89 -14.81
N CYS A 5 7.41 2.86 -14.15
CA CYS A 5 6.17 2.29 -14.73
C CYS A 5 5.50 3.23 -15.74
N ASN A 6 6.02 4.45 -15.93
CA ASN A 6 5.37 5.48 -16.74
C ASN A 6 5.68 5.37 -18.25
N ARG A 7 4.63 5.33 -19.07
CA ARG A 7 4.69 5.64 -20.52
C ARG A 7 4.71 7.17 -20.69
N HIS A 8 5.69 7.65 -21.43
CA HIS A 8 5.75 8.92 -22.18
C HIS A 8 4.73 10.05 -21.89
N ARG A 9 5.21 11.14 -21.26
CA ARG A 9 5.37 12.52 -21.78
C ARG A 9 4.73 13.67 -20.97
N ALA A 10 5.50 14.77 -21.00
CA ALA A 10 5.11 16.19 -21.05
C ALA A 10 4.52 16.83 -19.79
N VAL A 11 5.42 17.51 -19.07
CA VAL A 11 5.16 18.41 -17.96
C VAL A 11 4.43 19.67 -18.43
N MET A 12 3.26 19.95 -17.85
CA MET A 12 2.84 21.33 -17.58
C MET A 12 2.23 21.38 -16.17
N ALA A 13 3.02 21.92 -15.26
CA ALA A 13 2.61 22.28 -13.91
C ALA A 13 1.91 23.64 -13.94
N MET A 14 0.81 23.78 -13.19
CA MET A 14 0.48 25.04 -12.52
C MET A 14 -0.08 24.75 -11.14
N ALA A 15 0.62 25.29 -10.15
CA ALA A 15 0.26 25.31 -8.74
C ALA A 15 -0.72 26.44 -8.44
N ALA A 16 -1.53 26.28 -7.39
CA ALA A 16 -1.96 27.40 -6.56
C ALA A 16 -2.27 26.92 -5.14
N ALA A 17 -1.65 27.62 -4.18
CA ALA A 17 -1.71 27.38 -2.75
C ALA A 17 -3.02 27.90 -2.12
N GLY A 18 -3.46 27.24 -1.04
CA GLY A 18 -4.52 27.71 -0.16
C GLY A 18 -4.10 27.53 1.30
N VAL A 19 -3.96 28.64 2.00
CA VAL A 19 -3.66 28.73 3.44
C VAL A 19 -4.93 28.43 4.23
N LEU A 20 -4.86 27.55 5.24
CA LEU A 20 -5.92 27.39 6.25
C LEU A 20 -5.35 27.62 7.66
N THR A 21 -5.96 28.58 8.36
CA THR A 21 -5.71 28.92 9.77
C THR A 21 -6.53 27.99 10.67
N ALA A 22 -5.91 27.32 11.64
CA ALA A 22 -6.60 26.51 12.65
C ALA A 22 -6.61 27.25 14.01
N LEU A 23 -7.79 27.36 14.63
CA LEU A 23 -7.95 27.78 16.02
C LEU A 23 -8.09 26.53 16.91
N ALA A 24 -7.20 26.40 17.89
CA ALA A 24 -7.27 25.37 18.92
C ALA A 24 -8.16 25.84 20.07
N THR A 25 -9.04 24.96 20.57
CA THR A 25 -9.67 25.10 21.89
C THR A 25 -9.37 23.86 22.71
N SER A 26 -8.78 24.09 23.89
CA SER A 26 -8.45 23.07 24.88
C SER A 26 -9.66 22.78 25.77
N ALA A 27 -9.92 21.50 26.05
CA ALA A 27 -10.84 21.05 27.09
C ALA A 27 -10.13 20.05 28.04
N PRO A 28 -10.55 19.95 29.31
CA PRO A 28 -9.72 19.46 30.40
C PRO A 28 -9.78 17.95 30.60
N ALA A 29 -8.78 17.45 31.33
CA ALA A 29 -8.65 16.08 31.81
C ALA A 29 -9.69 15.72 32.87
N PHE A 30 -10.26 14.52 32.77
CA PHE A 30 -10.89 13.81 33.89
C PHE A 30 -10.39 12.36 33.90
N ALA A 31 -9.92 11.94 35.07
CA ALA A 31 -9.46 10.59 35.35
C ALA A 31 -10.60 9.69 35.86
N ALA A 32 -10.63 8.46 35.34
CA ALA A 32 -11.03 7.14 35.86
C ALA A 32 -12.34 6.97 36.71
N PRO A 33 -13.01 5.80 36.65
CA PRO A 33 -12.49 4.60 37.31
C PRO A 33 -12.59 3.29 36.49
N ASP A 34 -11.79 2.33 36.95
CA ASP A 34 -11.67 0.96 36.47
C ASP A 34 -12.98 0.17 36.58
N THR A 35 -13.28 -0.66 35.58
CA THR A 35 -14.18 -1.81 35.75
C THR A 35 -13.74 -2.94 34.82
N GLU A 36 -13.14 -3.97 35.41
CA GLU A 36 -12.94 -5.29 34.82
C GLU A 36 -14.27 -5.86 34.32
N THR A 37 -14.32 -6.34 33.07
CA THR A 37 -15.12 -7.51 32.69
C THR A 37 -14.50 -8.22 31.48
N SER A 38 -13.78 -9.30 31.78
CA SER A 38 -13.80 -10.62 31.13
C SER A 38 -13.53 -10.75 29.62
N GLU A 39 -12.28 -11.07 29.29
CA GLU A 39 -11.84 -11.68 28.01
C GLU A 39 -12.31 -13.15 27.90
N PRO A 40 -12.63 -13.66 26.69
CA PRO A 40 -12.47 -15.07 26.37
C PRO A 40 -11.05 -15.34 25.86
N GLN A 41 -10.25 -16.05 26.65
CA GLN A 41 -8.95 -16.61 26.26
C GLN A 41 -9.15 -17.76 25.26
N ILE A 42 -8.51 -17.68 24.08
CA ILE A 42 -8.22 -18.85 23.25
C ILE A 42 -6.70 -19.00 23.10
N ALA A 43 -6.26 -20.25 23.23
CA ALA A 43 -4.92 -20.75 23.53
C ALA A 43 -3.75 -20.29 22.64
N ALA A 44 -2.58 -20.25 23.27
CA ALA A 44 -1.26 -19.98 22.71
C ALA A 44 -0.75 -21.10 21.78
N GLY A 45 -0.06 -20.71 20.70
CA GLY A 45 0.60 -21.66 19.80
C GLY A 45 1.27 -21.09 18.55
N ALA A 46 2.02 -19.99 18.65
CA ALA A 46 3.08 -19.60 17.71
C ALA A 46 3.86 -18.41 18.30
N ALA A 47 5.17 -18.34 18.10
CA ALA A 47 6.01 -17.25 18.61
C ALA A 47 5.53 -15.89 18.07
N ASN A 48 4.82 -15.14 18.91
CA ASN A 48 4.28 -13.82 18.58
C ASN A 48 5.42 -12.81 18.55
N VAL A 49 5.84 -12.44 17.34
CA VAL A 49 6.46 -11.12 17.13
C VAL A 49 5.37 -10.10 17.47
N VAL A 50 5.51 -9.43 18.61
CA VAL A 50 4.65 -8.31 19.00
C VAL A 50 4.93 -7.17 18.03
N VAL A 51 4.16 -7.09 16.95
CA VAL A 51 4.08 -5.90 16.10
C VAL A 51 3.22 -4.89 16.87
N PRO A 52 3.75 -3.72 17.28
CA PRO A 52 2.94 -2.69 17.94
C PRO A 52 1.79 -2.27 17.00
N ARG A 53 0.55 -2.53 17.43
CA ARG A 53 -0.67 -2.17 16.69
C ARG A 53 -1.02 -0.70 16.96
N THR A 54 -0.35 0.21 16.27
CA THR A 54 -0.80 1.61 16.19
C THR A 54 -1.60 1.79 14.91
N GLY A 55 -2.93 1.59 15.00
CA GLY A 55 -3.89 1.71 13.91
C GLY A 55 -5.08 0.77 14.08
N LEU A 56 -6.29 1.19 13.71
CA LEU A 56 -7.44 0.29 13.58
C LEU A 56 -7.17 -0.65 12.40
N ASN A 57 -6.60 -1.82 12.66
CA ASN A 57 -6.47 -2.85 11.63
C ASN A 57 -7.85 -3.44 11.34
N SER A 58 -8.24 -3.46 10.05
CA SER A 58 -9.41 -4.22 9.61
C SER A 58 -9.01 -5.67 9.34
N ALA A 59 -9.95 -6.61 9.50
CA ALA A 59 -9.70 -8.02 9.17
C ALA A 59 -9.25 -8.21 7.71
N ARG A 60 -9.74 -7.35 6.80
CA ARG A 60 -9.30 -7.32 5.40
C ARG A 60 -7.88 -6.78 5.25
N GLY A 61 -7.54 -5.69 5.94
CA GLY A 61 -6.20 -5.13 5.95
C GLY A 61 -5.16 -6.14 6.44
N ASP A 62 -5.46 -6.85 7.53
CA ASP A 62 -4.61 -7.93 8.04
C ASP A 62 -4.42 -9.04 6.99
N LYS A 63 -5.48 -9.43 6.28
CA LYS A 63 -5.37 -10.44 5.20
C LYS A 63 -4.53 -9.94 4.02
N VAL A 64 -4.65 -8.66 3.65
CA VAL A 64 -3.80 -8.05 2.61
C VAL A 64 -2.33 -8.09 3.02
N VAL A 65 -2.01 -7.78 4.27
CA VAL A 65 -0.64 -7.88 4.79
C VAL A 65 -0.14 -9.32 4.75
N GLU A 66 -0.96 -10.29 5.17
CA GLU A 66 -0.61 -11.71 5.10
C GLU A 66 -0.27 -12.13 3.66
N MET A 67 -1.12 -11.78 2.68
CA MET A 67 -0.89 -12.14 1.28
C MET A 67 0.36 -11.45 0.72
N ALA A 68 0.62 -10.18 1.07
CA ALA A 68 1.85 -9.50 0.65
C ALA A 68 3.10 -10.20 1.17
N TYR A 69 3.09 -10.70 2.41
CA TYR A 69 4.19 -11.50 2.96
C TYR A 69 4.30 -12.89 2.32
N GLN A 70 3.19 -13.52 1.94
CA GLN A 70 3.24 -14.80 1.20
C GLN A 70 3.92 -14.61 -0.16
N GLU A 71 3.54 -13.58 -0.91
CA GLU A 71 4.17 -13.26 -2.19
C GLU A 71 5.66 -12.90 -2.03
N LEU A 72 6.02 -12.11 -1.00
CA LEU A 72 7.41 -11.77 -0.68
C LEU A 72 8.30 -12.99 -0.41
N ASN A 73 7.74 -14.06 0.17
CA ASN A 73 8.47 -15.28 0.51
C ASN A 73 8.27 -16.41 -0.52
N SER A 74 7.72 -16.09 -1.69
CA SER A 74 7.51 -17.06 -2.77
C SER A 74 8.74 -17.23 -3.67
N ASP A 75 8.65 -18.19 -4.59
CA ASP A 75 9.63 -18.46 -5.65
C ASP A 75 9.43 -17.60 -6.90
N ARG A 76 8.38 -16.77 -6.94
CA ARG A 76 7.96 -15.97 -8.11
C ARG A 76 8.32 -14.48 -7.98
N THR A 77 9.27 -14.17 -7.11
CA THR A 77 9.57 -12.80 -6.66
C THR A 77 10.36 -11.98 -7.67
N MET A 78 11.04 -12.58 -8.64
CA MET A 78 12.00 -11.88 -9.50
C MET A 78 11.62 -11.92 -10.98
N GLU A 79 12.11 -10.94 -11.74
CA GLU A 79 12.08 -10.97 -13.20
C GLU A 79 13.05 -11.98 -13.79
N THR A 80 12.70 -12.53 -14.95
CA THR A 80 13.57 -13.44 -15.71
C THR A 80 13.48 -13.13 -17.21
N PRO A 81 14.54 -12.58 -17.84
CA PRO A 81 15.78 -12.11 -17.22
C PRO A 81 15.58 -10.85 -16.37
N MET A 82 16.54 -10.53 -15.49
CA MET A 82 16.45 -9.34 -14.63
C MET A 82 16.38 -8.03 -15.44
N GLY A 83 15.43 -7.16 -15.10
CA GLY A 83 15.19 -5.88 -15.77
C GLY A 83 14.36 -5.98 -17.06
N SER A 84 13.78 -7.16 -17.34
CA SER A 84 12.95 -7.39 -18.51
C SER A 84 11.49 -6.98 -18.33
N ASN A 85 11.05 -6.72 -17.10
CA ASN A 85 9.64 -6.64 -16.74
C ASN A 85 8.84 -7.92 -17.10
N CYS A 86 9.52 -9.06 -17.24
CA CYS A 86 8.90 -10.37 -17.48
C CYS A 86 8.97 -11.21 -16.20
N ASN A 87 7.81 -11.58 -15.63
CA ASN A 87 7.71 -12.54 -14.54
C ASN A 87 6.31 -13.18 -14.46
N TYR A 88 6.05 -13.87 -13.34
CA TYR A 88 4.74 -14.42 -13.03
C TYR A 88 3.63 -13.37 -13.05
N TYR A 89 3.79 -12.24 -12.36
CA TYR A 89 2.76 -11.21 -12.23
C TYR A 89 2.43 -10.54 -13.57
N SER A 90 3.44 -10.17 -14.36
CA SER A 90 3.26 -9.52 -15.66
C SER A 90 2.56 -10.43 -16.69
N SER A 91 2.64 -11.76 -16.52
CA SER A 91 2.05 -12.74 -17.44
C SER A 91 0.71 -13.33 -16.97
N LEU A 92 0.41 -13.25 -15.67
CA LEU A 92 -0.74 -13.90 -15.03
C LEU A 92 -2.10 -13.57 -15.69
N TRP A 93 -2.21 -12.39 -16.30
CA TRP A 93 -3.45 -11.87 -16.88
C TRP A 93 -3.44 -11.89 -18.41
N ASN A 94 -2.68 -12.80 -19.03
CA ASN A 94 -2.45 -12.89 -20.48
C ASN A 94 -1.97 -11.56 -21.07
N LYS A 95 -1.06 -10.88 -20.35
CA LYS A 95 -0.44 -9.62 -20.77
C LYS A 95 1.00 -9.88 -21.24
N PRO A 96 1.52 -9.05 -22.17
CA PRO A 96 2.95 -9.06 -22.48
C PRO A 96 3.76 -8.59 -21.27
N CYS A 97 5.08 -8.77 -21.32
CA CYS A 97 5.98 -8.21 -20.30
C CYS A 97 5.78 -6.70 -20.17
N GLN A 98 5.56 -6.26 -18.94
CA GLN A 98 5.20 -4.89 -18.60
C GLN A 98 5.56 -4.63 -17.15
N ALA A 99 5.72 -3.36 -16.79
CA ALA A 99 5.89 -3.00 -15.39
C ALA A 99 4.72 -3.55 -14.56
N TRP A 100 5.02 -4.13 -13.41
CA TRP A 100 4.13 -5.09 -12.73
C TRP A 100 3.92 -4.77 -11.26
N CYS A 101 4.24 -3.57 -10.79
CA CYS A 101 4.00 -3.16 -9.41
C CYS A 101 2.50 -3.23 -9.04
N ALA A 102 1.61 -2.79 -9.94
CA ALA A 102 0.17 -2.88 -9.75
C ALA A 102 -0.38 -4.29 -9.99
N ASP A 103 0.22 -5.06 -10.92
CA ASP A 103 -0.12 -6.47 -11.12
C ASP A 103 0.14 -7.29 -9.83
N PHE A 104 1.23 -7.00 -9.11
CA PHE A 104 1.49 -7.55 -7.78
C PHE A 104 0.38 -7.20 -6.78
N ILE A 105 -0.01 -5.93 -6.69
CA ILE A 105 -1.11 -5.51 -5.79
C ILE A 105 -2.42 -6.21 -6.17
N LYS A 106 -2.70 -6.37 -7.47
CA LYS A 106 -3.89 -7.08 -7.94
C LYS A 106 -3.92 -8.53 -7.46
N VAL A 107 -2.78 -9.24 -7.45
CA VAL A 107 -2.68 -10.60 -6.89
C VAL A 107 -2.92 -10.59 -5.38
N VAL A 108 -2.25 -9.69 -4.65
CA VAL A 108 -2.42 -9.56 -3.20
C VAL A 108 -3.88 -9.29 -2.83
N TRP A 109 -4.53 -8.34 -3.51
CA TRP A 109 -5.92 -7.97 -3.28
C TRP A 109 -6.91 -9.06 -3.66
N LYS A 110 -6.68 -9.76 -4.77
CA LYS A 110 -7.46 -10.95 -5.15
C LYS A 110 -7.43 -11.99 -4.05
N ASN A 111 -6.24 -12.37 -3.60
CA ASN A 111 -6.07 -13.45 -2.63
C ASN A 111 -6.53 -13.03 -1.22
N ALA A 112 -6.49 -11.73 -0.92
CA ALA A 112 -7.04 -11.18 0.30
C ALA A 112 -8.56 -10.94 0.25
N GLY A 113 -9.19 -11.11 -0.91
CA GLY A 113 -10.63 -10.94 -1.12
C GLY A 113 -11.10 -9.49 -1.08
N VAL A 114 -10.24 -8.52 -1.42
CA VAL A 114 -10.63 -7.11 -1.55
C VAL A 114 -11.72 -7.00 -2.62
N TYR A 115 -12.77 -6.24 -2.32
CA TYR A 115 -13.91 -6.09 -3.22
C TYR A 115 -13.47 -5.48 -4.56
N ASP A 116 -13.99 -6.04 -5.66
CA ASP A 116 -13.82 -5.52 -7.01
C ASP A 116 -12.34 -5.33 -7.46
N TRP A 117 -11.46 -6.22 -6.95
CA TRP A 117 -10.05 -6.28 -7.33
C TRP A 117 -9.83 -6.46 -8.84
N GLN A 118 -10.82 -7.00 -9.55
CA GLN A 118 -10.74 -7.27 -10.98
C GLN A 118 -10.52 -6.01 -11.82
N ARG A 119 -10.97 -4.84 -11.31
CA ARG A 119 -10.85 -3.54 -11.99
C ARG A 119 -9.45 -2.95 -11.98
N LEU A 120 -8.56 -3.46 -11.14
CA LEU A 120 -7.17 -3.05 -11.16
C LEU A 120 -6.53 -3.50 -12.47
N ASP A 121 -5.61 -2.71 -12.98
CA ASP A 121 -4.77 -3.01 -14.15
C ASP A 121 -3.29 -2.85 -13.78
N SER A 122 -2.40 -2.85 -14.77
CA SER A 122 -0.95 -2.79 -14.53
C SER A 122 -0.42 -1.38 -14.25
N GLU A 123 -1.25 -0.37 -14.32
CA GLU A 123 -0.87 1.02 -14.04
C GLU A 123 -0.91 1.28 -12.52
N ALA A 124 0.10 1.96 -11.97
CA ALA A 124 0.27 2.09 -10.52
C ALA A 124 -0.88 2.86 -9.81
N GLY A 125 -1.42 3.88 -10.48
CA GLY A 125 -2.54 4.72 -10.03
C GLY A 125 -3.88 4.00 -10.01
N THR A 126 -3.96 2.76 -10.50
CA THR A 126 -5.19 1.95 -10.54
C THR A 126 -5.82 1.75 -9.15
N THR A 127 -4.98 1.62 -8.13
CA THR A 127 -5.41 1.50 -6.73
C THR A 127 -5.98 2.81 -6.20
N ALA A 128 -5.38 3.95 -6.57
CA ALA A 128 -5.90 5.28 -6.25
C ALA A 128 -7.25 5.52 -6.94
N ARG A 129 -7.39 5.12 -8.22
CA ARG A 129 -8.67 5.19 -8.95
C ARG A 129 -9.74 4.34 -8.26
N TRP A 130 -9.42 3.08 -7.94
CA TRP A 130 -10.32 2.19 -7.21
C TRP A 130 -10.77 2.84 -5.90
N ALA A 131 -9.82 3.36 -5.11
CA ALA A 131 -10.11 3.96 -3.82
C ALA A 131 -10.99 5.21 -3.95
N ARG A 132 -10.72 6.06 -4.95
CA ARG A 132 -11.56 7.22 -5.25
C ARG A 132 -12.98 6.82 -5.64
N THR A 133 -13.14 5.78 -6.46
CA THR A 133 -14.47 5.25 -6.83
C THR A 133 -15.27 4.80 -5.60
N TYR A 134 -14.60 4.21 -4.61
CA TYR A 134 -15.25 3.68 -3.41
C TYR A 134 -15.25 4.61 -2.20
N GLY A 135 -14.73 5.84 -2.32
CA GLY A 135 -14.67 6.79 -1.20
C GLY A 135 -13.64 6.42 -0.12
N ARG A 136 -12.54 5.78 -0.53
CA ARG A 136 -11.51 5.16 0.33
C ARG A 136 -10.10 5.68 0.07
N TRP A 137 -10.01 6.77 -0.67
CA TRP A 137 -8.74 7.42 -0.95
C TRP A 137 -8.39 8.40 0.15
N HIS A 138 -7.14 8.33 0.61
CA HIS A 138 -6.60 9.23 1.62
C HIS A 138 -5.32 9.89 1.09
N PRO A 139 -5.27 11.23 0.98
CA PRO A 139 -4.07 11.92 0.51
C PRO A 139 -2.95 11.88 1.56
N GLY A 140 -1.70 11.85 1.09
CA GLY A 140 -0.52 11.83 1.97
C GLY A 140 -0.39 10.53 2.77
N THR A 141 0.07 10.62 4.02
CA THR A 141 0.33 9.44 4.88
C THR A 141 -0.41 9.48 6.22
N ALA A 142 -1.20 10.53 6.47
CA ALA A 142 -1.94 10.67 7.71
C ALA A 142 -2.93 9.50 7.87
N GLY A 143 -2.90 8.86 9.04
CA GLY A 143 -3.82 7.79 9.41
C GLY A 143 -3.66 6.48 8.62
N ILE A 144 -2.56 6.30 7.90
CA ILE A 144 -2.33 5.07 7.11
C ILE A 144 -2.43 3.81 7.97
N ILE A 145 -3.13 2.80 7.46
CA ILE A 145 -3.38 1.52 8.13
C ILE A 145 -2.68 0.35 7.42
N PRO A 146 -2.22 -0.67 8.16
CA PRO A 146 -1.72 -1.90 7.57
C PRO A 146 -2.71 -2.51 6.56
N GLY A 147 -2.18 -2.94 5.42
CA GLY A 147 -2.93 -3.44 4.27
C GLY A 147 -3.24 -2.37 3.21
N ALA A 148 -3.11 -1.08 3.54
CA ALA A 148 -3.34 -0.02 2.56
C ALA A 148 -2.41 -0.16 1.33
N ALA A 149 -2.94 0.07 0.13
CA ALA A 149 -2.10 0.26 -1.05
C ALA A 149 -1.61 1.71 -1.09
N VAL A 150 -0.30 1.91 -1.04
CA VAL A 150 0.38 3.21 -1.04
C VAL A 150 0.77 3.55 -2.46
N THR A 151 0.31 4.70 -2.93
CA THR A 151 0.60 5.22 -4.26
C THR A 151 1.70 6.27 -4.18
N TYR A 152 2.73 6.11 -5.00
CA TYR A 152 3.85 7.02 -5.11
C TYR A 152 3.78 7.77 -6.42
N ASN A 153 3.99 9.08 -6.34
CA ASN A 153 3.99 9.92 -7.53
C ASN A 153 4.93 11.12 -7.37
N SER A 154 5.90 11.23 -8.28
CA SER A 154 6.81 12.36 -8.38
C SER A 154 6.27 13.50 -9.24
N SER A 155 5.34 13.22 -10.16
CA SER A 155 4.75 14.21 -11.05
C SER A 155 3.43 13.77 -11.66
N GLY A 156 2.53 14.70 -11.96
CA GLY A 156 1.26 14.38 -12.62
C GLY A 156 0.13 14.06 -11.63
N ASP A 157 -0.95 13.47 -12.13
CA ASP A 157 -2.13 13.10 -11.33
C ASP A 157 -1.97 11.66 -10.81
N PRO A 158 -1.99 11.43 -9.47
CA PRO A 158 -1.83 10.10 -8.89
C PRO A 158 -2.93 9.10 -9.29
N PHE A 159 -4.04 9.58 -9.84
CA PHE A 159 -5.11 8.74 -10.36
C PHE A 159 -4.88 8.29 -11.80
N VAL A 160 -3.83 8.75 -12.50
CA VAL A 160 -3.60 8.35 -13.90
C VAL A 160 -2.14 8.05 -14.24
N ASP A 161 -1.17 8.70 -13.60
CA ASP A 161 0.25 8.68 -14.00
C ASP A 161 1.18 8.37 -12.81
N SER A 162 0.80 7.44 -11.93
CA SER A 162 1.60 7.15 -10.75
C SER A 162 2.88 6.38 -11.10
N ASP A 163 3.94 6.66 -10.36
CA ASP A 163 5.24 6.02 -10.59
C ASP A 163 5.29 4.61 -10.00
N HIS A 164 4.64 4.40 -8.85
CA HIS A 164 4.72 3.14 -8.13
C HIS A 164 3.55 2.91 -7.18
N VAL A 165 3.34 1.64 -6.81
CA VAL A 165 2.39 1.24 -5.78
C VAL A 165 2.93 0.06 -4.97
N GLY A 166 2.63 0.04 -3.66
CA GLY A 166 3.04 -1.01 -2.74
C GLY A 166 2.04 -1.22 -1.60
N THR A 167 2.11 -2.35 -0.91
CA THR A 167 1.28 -2.63 0.28
C THR A 167 1.97 -2.16 1.54
N PHE A 168 1.37 -1.26 2.30
CA PHE A 168 1.85 -0.91 3.64
C PHE A 168 1.64 -2.08 4.59
N VAL A 169 2.72 -2.57 5.20
CA VAL A 169 2.71 -3.75 6.09
C VAL A 169 2.87 -3.39 7.56
N GLY A 170 2.79 -2.10 7.91
CA GLY A 170 2.92 -1.60 9.27
C GLY A 170 4.34 -1.21 9.66
N TRP A 171 4.56 -1.07 10.97
CA TRP A 171 5.83 -0.67 11.55
C TRP A 171 6.64 -1.91 11.95
N VAL A 172 7.82 -2.07 11.37
CA VAL A 172 8.77 -3.14 11.70
C VAL A 172 10.00 -2.48 12.31
N ASN A 173 10.32 -2.85 13.56
CA ASN A 173 11.43 -2.26 14.32
C ASN A 173 11.37 -0.72 14.34
N GLY A 174 10.16 -0.17 14.58
CA GLY A 174 9.92 1.28 14.64
C GLY A 174 9.91 2.00 13.29
N SER A 175 10.18 1.30 12.17
CA SER A 175 10.17 1.91 10.83
C SER A 175 8.95 1.47 10.02
N PRO A 176 8.20 2.40 9.39
CA PRO A 176 7.09 2.04 8.51
C PRO A 176 7.61 1.31 7.26
N LYS A 177 7.02 0.15 6.94
CA LYS A 177 7.45 -0.72 5.85
C LYS A 177 6.35 -0.92 4.82
N VAL A 178 6.80 -1.14 3.58
CA VAL A 178 5.97 -1.46 2.43
C VAL A 178 6.56 -2.69 1.75
N VAL A 179 5.70 -3.57 1.25
CA VAL A 179 6.06 -4.65 0.33
C VAL A 179 5.51 -4.31 -1.04
N SER A 180 6.38 -4.27 -2.04
CA SER A 180 6.02 -3.86 -3.40
C SER A 180 6.57 -4.85 -4.43
N GLY A 181 5.82 -5.07 -5.50
CA GLY A 181 6.31 -5.73 -6.71
C GLY A 181 7.09 -4.76 -7.59
N ASN A 182 7.91 -5.28 -8.50
CA ASN A 182 8.76 -4.54 -9.44
C ASN A 182 9.78 -3.58 -8.79
N PHE A 183 9.89 -3.58 -7.47
CA PHE A 183 10.85 -2.74 -6.77
C PHE A 183 12.24 -3.34 -6.90
N ASN A 184 13.13 -2.63 -7.62
CA ASN A 184 14.41 -3.19 -8.08
C ASN A 184 14.21 -4.51 -8.86
N ASN A 185 13.18 -4.56 -9.71
CA ASN A 185 12.86 -5.71 -10.57
C ASN A 185 12.51 -7.00 -9.80
N GLN A 186 12.04 -6.87 -8.55
CA GLN A 186 11.61 -7.98 -7.70
C GLN A 186 10.50 -7.56 -6.72
N VAL A 187 9.91 -8.53 -6.02
CA VAL A 187 9.10 -8.29 -4.82
C VAL A 187 10.05 -7.98 -3.68
N TYR A 188 9.87 -6.83 -3.04
CA TYR A 188 10.82 -6.34 -2.05
C TYR A 188 10.13 -5.62 -0.89
N LYS A 189 10.69 -5.78 0.31
CA LYS A 189 10.28 -5.05 1.51
C LYS A 189 11.21 -3.86 1.74
N HIS A 190 10.66 -2.65 1.68
CA HIS A 190 11.42 -1.40 1.83
C HIS A 190 10.76 -0.44 2.82
N ASN A 191 11.42 0.68 3.09
CA ASN A 191 10.86 1.77 3.89
C ASN A 191 9.69 2.43 3.13
N LEU A 192 8.67 2.88 3.86
CA LEU A 192 7.56 3.66 3.30
C LEU A 192 8.05 4.88 2.50
N SER A 193 9.13 5.53 2.92
CA SER A 193 9.80 6.56 2.12
C SER A 193 11.08 6.01 1.52
N TYR A 194 11.26 6.16 0.20
CA TYR A 194 12.45 5.67 -0.52
C TYR A 194 12.95 6.60 -1.65
N GLY A 195 12.46 7.84 -1.72
CA GLY A 195 12.93 8.85 -2.69
C GLY A 195 11.87 9.32 -3.69
N THR A 196 10.82 8.53 -3.92
CA THR A 196 9.61 8.99 -4.63
C THR A 196 8.60 9.54 -3.63
N PRO A 197 7.98 10.72 -3.87
CA PRO A 197 6.94 11.24 -2.99
C PRO A 197 5.73 10.33 -2.90
N ILE A 198 5.08 10.29 -1.73
CA ILE A 198 3.85 9.54 -1.50
C ILE A 198 2.68 10.45 -1.84
N ALA A 199 1.84 10.02 -2.77
CA ALA A 199 0.63 10.76 -3.15
C ALA A 199 -0.52 10.51 -2.17
N GLY A 200 -0.66 9.27 -1.71
CA GLY A 200 -1.75 8.85 -0.85
C GLY A 200 -1.82 7.34 -0.68
N TRP A 201 -2.91 6.89 -0.08
CA TRP A 201 -3.17 5.49 0.17
C TRP A 201 -4.64 5.12 -0.02
N ALA A 202 -4.85 3.86 -0.40
CA ALA A 202 -6.14 3.23 -0.64
C ALA A 202 -6.48 2.25 0.50
N ASP A 203 -7.61 2.46 1.16
CA ASP A 203 -8.13 1.56 2.20
C ASP A 203 -8.82 0.32 1.58
N PRO A 204 -8.31 -0.91 1.78
CA PRO A 204 -8.91 -2.12 1.19
C PRO A 204 -10.13 -2.66 1.95
N SER A 205 -10.52 -2.08 3.10
CA SER A 205 -11.32 -2.73 4.17
C SER A 205 -12.72 -3.25 3.84
#